data_AF-A0A2S6QCT3-F1
#
_entry.id   AF-A0A2S6QCT3-F1
#
_cell.length_a   1.000
_cell.length_b   1.000
_cell.length_c   1.000
_cell.angle_alpha   90.00
_cell.angle_beta   90.00
_cell.angle_gamma   90.00
#
_symmetry.space_group_name_H-M   'P 1'
#
loop_
_entity.id
_entity.type
_entity.pdbx_description
1 polymer ?
#
loop_
_entity_poly.entity_id
_entity_poly.type
_entity_poly.pdbx_seq_one_letter_code
_entity_poly.pdbx_strand_id
1 'polypeptide(L)'
;MKLVSFEINTALGQARRIGVPIDGDETGRIADLTGCYAAYLASETDEPTPRQIAAVRCPPDMIGWLKGAHKSRAAAEEAAGWISEKLITAKDPTGIRGERLVFPRDEVKLLAPVPRPGALRDFSIFQTHMSNADVPFKKTKHWYVTPPYYKGNCDTITGPEEPVPFPYYTERLDLELELGIIVGKKGTNLTIDEAKDHIAGYTILIDPSCRDGYKREPFGPNKRKDFCTPMGPCLVTSDSIDERNIACRIEVDGETWWEGNTGEPRSFWAEHLVAYVSDNETVFPGDIIGTGTIGLGCSMDIHKWPQVGQNMTFTMQGIGSMTLAIVKGDERVRHVDGMSGLLEYPGEDI
;
A
#
# COMPACT_ATOMS: atom_id res chain seq x y z
N MET A 1 -8.57 -12.90 4.52
CA MET A 1 -7.28 -13.53 4.17
C MET A 1 -6.19 -12.48 4.01
N LYS A 2 -4.90 -12.89 4.03
CA LYS A 2 -3.76 -12.03 3.67
C LYS A 2 -3.21 -12.41 2.30
N LEU A 3 -2.93 -11.42 1.46
CA LEU A 3 -2.41 -11.62 0.11
C LEU A 3 -1.15 -10.78 -0.10
N VAL A 4 -0.12 -11.39 -0.69
CA VAL A 4 1.13 -10.72 -1.03
C VAL A 4 1.33 -10.73 -2.54
N SER A 5 1.92 -9.66 -3.06
CA SER A 5 2.49 -9.63 -4.41
C SER A 5 3.99 -9.86 -4.28
N PHE A 6 4.54 -10.79 -5.04
CA PHE A 6 5.97 -11.12 -4.97
C PHE A 6 6.54 -11.44 -6.34
N GLU A 7 7.86 -11.35 -6.45
CA GLU A 7 8.60 -11.65 -7.66
C GLU A 7 9.61 -12.76 -7.40
N ILE A 8 9.71 -13.68 -8.36
CA ILE A 8 10.67 -14.78 -8.36
C ILE A 8 11.55 -14.70 -9.60
N ASN A 9 12.80 -15.17 -9.48
CA ASN A 9 13.67 -15.36 -10.62
C ASN A 9 13.36 -16.68 -11.31
N THR A 10 13.17 -16.65 -12.62
CA THR A 10 12.99 -17.84 -13.45
C THR A 10 14.05 -17.86 -14.56
N ALA A 11 14.19 -18.98 -15.25
CA ALA A 11 15.09 -19.09 -16.41
C ALA A 11 14.75 -18.10 -17.55
N LEU A 12 13.53 -17.57 -17.58
CA LEU A 12 13.06 -16.58 -18.57
C LEU A 12 13.09 -15.13 -18.06
N GLY A 13 13.61 -14.91 -16.85
CA GLY A 13 13.62 -13.62 -16.18
C GLY A 13 12.69 -13.58 -14.96
N GLN A 14 12.41 -12.37 -14.49
CA GLN A 14 11.58 -12.11 -13.33
C GLN A 14 10.11 -12.42 -13.63
N ALA A 15 9.44 -13.08 -12.69
CA ALA A 15 8.04 -13.43 -12.82
C ALA A 15 7.26 -13.01 -11.56
N ARG A 16 6.22 -12.20 -11.76
CA ARG A 16 5.33 -11.75 -10.67
C ARG A 16 4.29 -12.80 -10.33
N ARG A 17 3.92 -12.86 -9.07
CA ARG A 17 2.95 -13.79 -8.49
C ARG A 17 2.10 -13.08 -7.44
N ILE A 18 0.94 -13.67 -7.19
CA ILE A 18 0.15 -13.44 -5.98
C ILE A 18 0.26 -14.67 -5.09
N GLY A 19 0.41 -14.45 -3.79
CA GLY A 19 0.58 -15.52 -2.83
C GLY A 19 -0.13 -15.27 -1.52
N VAL A 20 -0.12 -16.32 -0.69
CA VAL A 20 -0.57 -16.28 0.69
C VAL A 20 0.60 -16.67 1.60
N PRO A 21 0.92 -15.87 2.64
CA PRO A 21 1.83 -16.32 3.70
C PRO A 21 1.30 -17.59 4.36
N ILE A 22 2.17 -18.54 4.68
CA ILE A 22 1.75 -19.78 5.34
C ILE A 22 1.48 -19.50 6.83
N ASP A 23 0.25 -19.78 7.26
CA ASP A 23 -0.18 -19.56 8.64
C ASP A 23 0.65 -20.39 9.62
N GLY A 24 1.14 -19.75 10.68
CA GLY A 24 1.98 -20.38 11.71
C GLY A 24 3.42 -20.67 11.29
N ASP A 25 3.82 -20.29 10.07
CA ASP A 25 5.20 -20.46 9.60
C ASP A 25 6.06 -19.24 9.95
N GLU A 26 6.86 -19.37 11.01
CA GLU A 26 7.79 -18.32 11.46
C GLU A 26 8.91 -18.01 10.44
N THR A 27 9.16 -18.90 9.48
CA THR A 27 10.15 -18.66 8.41
C THR A 27 9.63 -17.74 7.31
N GLY A 28 8.32 -17.42 7.32
CA GLY A 28 7.71 -16.47 6.39
C GLY A 28 7.54 -17.01 4.96
N ARG A 29 7.48 -18.34 4.77
CA ARG A 29 7.24 -18.95 3.45
C ARG A 29 5.91 -18.48 2.84
N ILE A 30 5.90 -18.39 1.52
CA ILE A 30 4.75 -17.91 0.73
C ILE A 30 4.34 -18.98 -0.27
N ALA A 31 3.05 -19.29 -0.35
CA ALA A 31 2.47 -20.18 -1.36
C ALA A 31 1.96 -19.39 -2.58
N ASP A 32 2.34 -19.79 -3.79
CA ASP A 32 1.85 -19.25 -5.08
C ASP A 32 0.41 -19.71 -5.31
N LEU A 33 -0.55 -18.77 -5.21
CA LEU A 33 -1.97 -19.09 -5.30
C LEU A 33 -2.39 -19.57 -6.69
N THR A 34 -1.80 -19.04 -7.77
CA THR A 34 -2.13 -19.48 -9.13
C THR A 34 -1.69 -20.93 -9.33
N GLY A 35 -0.47 -21.27 -8.89
CA GLY A 35 0.07 -22.62 -8.95
C GLY A 35 -0.71 -23.61 -8.07
N CYS A 36 -0.97 -23.22 -6.81
CA CYS A 36 -1.75 -24.01 -5.87
C CYS A 36 -3.18 -24.27 -6.37
N TYR A 37 -3.86 -23.26 -6.93
CA TYR A 37 -5.20 -23.44 -7.46
C TYR A 37 -5.21 -24.38 -8.68
N ALA A 38 -4.22 -24.29 -9.56
CA ALA A 38 -4.08 -25.24 -10.66
C ALA A 38 -3.90 -26.68 -10.15
N ALA A 39 -3.03 -26.87 -9.14
CA ALA A 39 -2.79 -28.18 -8.55
C ALA A 39 -4.06 -28.74 -7.84
N TYR A 40 -4.79 -27.90 -7.12
CA TYR A 40 -6.10 -28.22 -6.55
C TYR A 40 -7.09 -28.71 -7.61
N LEU A 41 -7.27 -27.93 -8.70
CA LEU A 41 -8.17 -28.32 -9.79
C LEU A 41 -7.75 -29.65 -10.43
N ALA A 42 -6.45 -29.91 -10.55
CA ALA A 42 -5.96 -31.15 -11.14
C ALA A 42 -6.12 -32.38 -10.22
N SER A 43 -6.08 -32.20 -8.90
CA SER A 43 -6.11 -33.33 -7.95
C SER A 43 -7.49 -33.57 -7.34
N GLU A 44 -8.30 -32.53 -7.17
CA GLU A 44 -9.56 -32.60 -6.40
C GLU A 44 -10.80 -32.41 -7.28
N THR A 45 -10.68 -32.08 -8.57
CA THR A 45 -11.82 -31.87 -9.48
C THR A 45 -11.65 -32.61 -10.82
N ASP A 46 -12.66 -32.51 -11.69
CA ASP A 46 -12.68 -33.07 -13.04
C ASP A 46 -12.31 -32.03 -14.12
N GLU A 47 -11.74 -30.89 -13.74
CA GLU A 47 -11.41 -29.80 -14.65
C GLU A 47 -10.38 -30.26 -15.71
N PRO A 48 -10.72 -30.30 -17.02
CA PRO A 48 -9.82 -30.79 -18.05
C PRO A 48 -8.63 -29.86 -18.31
N THR A 49 -8.74 -28.58 -17.93
CA THR A 49 -7.77 -27.53 -18.23
C THR A 49 -7.34 -26.73 -17.01
N PRO A 50 -6.84 -27.38 -15.94
CA PRO A 50 -6.68 -26.78 -14.61
C PRO A 50 -5.79 -25.53 -14.62
N ARG A 51 -4.72 -25.52 -15.42
CA ARG A 51 -3.83 -24.36 -15.55
C ARG A 51 -4.46 -23.16 -16.24
N GLN A 52 -5.28 -23.40 -17.26
CA GLN A 52 -5.94 -22.31 -18.01
C GLN A 52 -7.04 -21.69 -17.15
N ILE A 53 -7.81 -22.52 -16.45
CA ILE A 53 -8.80 -22.03 -15.49
C ILE A 53 -8.13 -21.30 -14.35
N ALA A 54 -7.02 -21.81 -13.80
CA ALA A 54 -6.32 -21.13 -12.73
C ALA A 54 -5.80 -19.75 -13.13
N ALA A 55 -5.25 -19.60 -14.34
CA ALA A 55 -4.80 -18.30 -14.85
C ALA A 55 -5.94 -17.27 -14.97
N VAL A 56 -7.18 -17.71 -15.18
CA VAL A 56 -8.36 -16.83 -15.27
C VAL A 56 -8.99 -16.57 -13.90
N ARG A 57 -9.06 -17.60 -13.06
CA ARG A 57 -9.75 -17.54 -11.77
C ARG A 57 -8.84 -17.02 -10.67
N CYS A 58 -7.59 -17.42 -10.61
CA CYS A 58 -6.62 -16.91 -9.65
C CYS A 58 -5.40 -16.37 -10.42
N PRO A 59 -5.56 -15.25 -11.16
CA PRO A 59 -4.48 -14.70 -11.97
C PRO A 59 -3.28 -14.30 -11.09
N PRO A 60 -2.05 -14.34 -11.61
CA PRO A 60 -0.83 -14.14 -10.84
C PRO A 60 -0.53 -12.66 -10.51
N ASP A 61 -1.49 -11.76 -10.70
CA ASP A 61 -1.35 -10.33 -10.43
C ASP A 61 -2.54 -9.79 -9.62
N MET A 62 -2.26 -8.89 -8.68
CA MET A 62 -3.28 -8.39 -7.74
C MET A 62 -4.43 -7.67 -8.43
N ILE A 63 -4.18 -6.91 -9.50
CA ILE A 63 -5.24 -6.17 -10.20
C ILE A 63 -6.17 -7.13 -10.93
N GLY A 64 -5.62 -8.13 -11.60
CA GLY A 64 -6.37 -9.24 -12.20
C GLY A 64 -7.20 -9.97 -11.15
N TRP A 65 -6.62 -10.26 -9.99
CA TRP A 65 -7.31 -10.93 -8.89
C TRP A 65 -8.47 -10.08 -8.37
N LEU A 66 -8.26 -8.78 -8.13
CA LEU A 66 -9.30 -7.85 -7.71
C LEU A 66 -10.43 -7.75 -8.76
N LYS A 67 -10.09 -7.68 -10.05
CA LYS A 67 -11.07 -7.67 -11.15
C LYS A 67 -11.91 -8.95 -11.22
N GLY A 68 -11.35 -10.10 -10.85
CA GLY A 68 -12.09 -11.36 -10.75
C GLY A 68 -13.04 -11.46 -9.55
N ALA A 69 -12.98 -10.49 -8.64
CA ALA A 69 -13.91 -10.31 -7.52
C ALA A 69 -14.14 -11.61 -6.72
N HIS A 70 -15.40 -11.95 -6.42
CA HIS A 70 -15.74 -13.13 -5.62
C HIS A 70 -15.23 -14.46 -6.21
N LYS A 71 -15.05 -14.55 -7.54
CA LYS A 71 -14.55 -15.76 -8.20
C LYS A 71 -13.06 -15.95 -7.94
N SER A 72 -12.29 -14.87 -7.96
CA SER A 72 -10.86 -14.92 -7.63
C SER A 72 -10.59 -15.10 -6.16
N ARG A 73 -11.45 -14.52 -5.32
CA ARG A 73 -11.45 -14.79 -3.90
C ARG A 73 -11.69 -16.27 -3.59
N ALA A 74 -12.78 -16.85 -4.11
CA ALA A 74 -13.08 -18.27 -3.88
C ALA A 74 -11.94 -19.18 -4.38
N ALA A 75 -11.37 -18.89 -5.55
CA ALA A 75 -10.24 -19.66 -6.06
C ALA A 75 -8.99 -19.56 -5.16
N ALA A 76 -8.71 -18.38 -4.61
CA ALA A 76 -7.59 -18.20 -3.67
C ALA A 76 -7.85 -18.89 -2.32
N GLU A 77 -9.09 -18.91 -1.84
CA GLU A 77 -9.49 -19.63 -0.62
C GLU A 77 -9.31 -21.15 -0.79
N GLU A 78 -9.77 -21.73 -1.91
CA GLU A 78 -9.54 -23.15 -2.24
C GLU A 78 -8.04 -23.48 -2.35
N ALA A 79 -7.28 -22.62 -3.03
CA ALA A 79 -5.82 -22.79 -3.18
C ALA A 79 -5.09 -22.77 -1.83
N ALA A 80 -5.46 -21.84 -0.96
CA ALA A 80 -4.89 -21.68 0.38
C ALA A 80 -5.25 -22.87 1.28
N GLY A 81 -6.50 -23.33 1.25
CA GLY A 81 -6.94 -24.52 1.98
C GLY A 81 -6.19 -25.76 1.52
N TRP A 82 -6.14 -25.99 0.21
CA TRP A 82 -5.45 -27.14 -0.38
C TRP A 82 -3.96 -27.17 -0.04
N ILE A 83 -3.24 -26.05 -0.18
CA ILE A 83 -1.79 -26.04 0.12
C ILE A 83 -1.51 -26.24 1.61
N SER A 84 -2.36 -25.68 2.48
CA SER A 84 -2.28 -25.88 3.93
C SER A 84 -2.38 -27.37 4.29
N GLU A 85 -3.34 -28.09 3.70
CA GLU A 85 -3.47 -29.55 3.90
C GLU A 85 -2.28 -30.34 3.37
N LYS A 86 -1.77 -30.02 2.17
CA LYS A 86 -0.60 -30.73 1.61
C LYS A 86 0.64 -30.52 2.46
N LEU A 87 0.83 -29.33 3.05
CA LEU A 87 1.97 -29.02 3.90
C LEU A 87 2.02 -29.84 5.20
N ILE A 88 0.91 -30.45 5.63
CA ILE A 88 0.88 -31.39 6.77
C ILE A 88 1.67 -32.67 6.45
N THR A 89 1.64 -33.11 5.20
CA THR A 89 2.18 -34.42 4.78
C THR A 89 3.43 -34.32 3.90
N ALA A 90 3.67 -33.16 3.29
CA ALA A 90 4.80 -32.92 2.41
C ALA A 90 5.42 -31.55 2.68
N LYS A 91 6.74 -31.51 2.89
CA LYS A 91 7.46 -30.26 3.18
C LYS A 91 7.41 -29.27 2.00
N ASP A 92 7.57 -29.79 0.78
CA ASP A 92 7.70 -29.01 -0.45
C ASP A 92 6.76 -29.56 -1.55
N PRO A 93 5.44 -29.31 -1.46
CA PRO A 93 4.49 -29.71 -2.50
C PRO A 93 4.80 -29.06 -3.85
N THR A 94 4.63 -29.83 -4.92
CA THR A 94 4.86 -29.36 -6.30
C THR A 94 3.56 -29.28 -7.10
N GLY A 95 3.54 -28.41 -8.10
CA GLY A 95 2.43 -28.28 -9.04
C GLY A 95 2.39 -29.39 -10.09
N ILE A 96 1.50 -29.21 -11.08
CA ILE A 96 1.12 -30.26 -12.05
C ILE A 96 2.32 -30.77 -12.87
N ARG A 97 3.32 -29.92 -13.13
CA ARG A 97 4.52 -30.25 -13.90
C ARG A 97 5.78 -30.26 -13.03
N GLY A 98 5.64 -30.41 -11.72
CA GLY A 98 6.76 -30.37 -10.79
C GLY A 98 7.25 -28.95 -10.49
N GLU A 99 6.50 -27.91 -10.87
CA GLU A 99 6.83 -26.54 -10.48
C GLU A 99 6.76 -26.36 -8.95
N ARG A 100 7.64 -25.52 -8.42
CA ARG A 100 7.61 -25.14 -7.00
C ARG A 100 6.36 -24.31 -6.72
N LEU A 101 5.65 -24.63 -5.63
CA LEU A 101 4.47 -23.91 -5.16
C LEU A 101 4.73 -23.04 -3.93
N VAL A 102 5.69 -23.42 -3.09
CA VAL A 102 6.02 -22.73 -1.85
C VAL A 102 7.43 -22.17 -1.93
N PHE A 103 7.58 -20.90 -1.61
CA PHE A 103 8.83 -20.17 -1.73
C PHE A 103 9.33 -19.72 -0.35
N PRO A 104 10.61 -19.96 -0.03
CA PRO A 104 11.29 -19.32 1.09
C PRO A 104 11.26 -17.80 0.98
N ARG A 105 11.16 -17.13 2.13
CA ARG A 105 11.01 -15.67 2.18
C ARG A 105 12.20 -14.92 1.57
N ASP A 106 13.40 -15.46 1.74
CA ASP A 106 14.68 -14.93 1.26
C ASP A 106 14.94 -15.19 -0.23
N GLU A 107 14.16 -16.07 -0.86
CA GLU A 107 14.25 -16.37 -2.29
C GLU A 107 13.28 -15.51 -3.15
N VAL A 108 12.45 -14.67 -2.51
CA VAL A 108 11.48 -13.82 -3.20
C VAL A 108 11.71 -12.35 -2.91
N LYS A 109 11.43 -11.48 -3.88
CA LYS A 109 11.29 -10.04 -3.65
C LYS A 109 9.82 -9.76 -3.35
N LEU A 110 9.49 -9.29 -2.15
CA LEU A 110 8.15 -8.76 -1.88
C LEU A 110 7.95 -7.45 -2.64
N LEU A 111 6.80 -7.32 -3.27
CA LEU A 111 6.35 -6.10 -3.93
C LEU A 111 5.27 -5.43 -3.07
N ALA A 112 4.95 -4.18 -3.38
CA ALA A 112 3.73 -3.58 -2.87
C ALA A 112 2.51 -4.46 -3.25
N PRO A 113 1.47 -4.58 -2.41
CA PRO A 113 0.33 -5.43 -2.70
C PRO A 113 -0.30 -5.11 -4.05
N VAL A 114 -0.39 -3.82 -4.40
CA VAL A 114 -0.73 -3.33 -5.74
C VAL A 114 0.46 -2.52 -6.29
N PRO A 115 1.40 -3.13 -7.04
CA PRO A 115 2.62 -2.43 -7.48
C PRO A 115 2.41 -1.28 -8.46
N ARG A 116 1.28 -1.28 -9.20
CA ARG A 116 0.95 -0.30 -10.23
C ARG A 116 -0.54 0.06 -10.15
N PRO A 117 -0.96 0.79 -9.10
CA PRO A 117 -2.36 1.14 -8.93
C PRO A 117 -2.84 2.08 -10.04
N GLY A 118 -4.15 2.09 -10.29
CA GLY A 118 -4.76 2.97 -11.30
C GLY A 118 -4.75 4.44 -10.88
N ALA A 119 -4.89 4.68 -9.58
CA ALA A 119 -4.85 6.00 -8.96
C ALA A 119 -4.40 5.90 -7.49
N LEU A 120 -3.86 7.02 -6.99
CA LEU A 120 -3.57 7.25 -5.57
C LEU A 120 -4.26 8.55 -5.15
N ARG A 121 -5.09 8.48 -4.11
CA ARG A 121 -5.73 9.65 -3.50
C ARG A 121 -5.42 9.61 -2.03
N ASP A 122 -4.76 10.63 -1.52
CA ASP A 122 -4.35 10.64 -0.13
C ASP A 122 -5.04 11.76 0.64
N PHE A 123 -5.72 11.36 1.72
CA PHE A 123 -6.58 12.20 2.52
C PHE A 123 -5.85 12.84 3.70
N SER A 124 -6.54 13.70 4.45
CA SER A 124 -6.03 14.16 5.74
C SER A 124 -7.17 14.25 6.76
N ILE A 125 -7.52 13.11 7.36
CA ILE A 125 -8.74 12.95 8.18
C ILE A 125 -8.52 12.94 9.68
N PHE A 126 -7.27 12.79 10.15
CA PHE A 126 -6.96 12.71 11.58
C PHE A 126 -6.81 14.09 12.20
N GLN A 127 -7.58 14.35 13.26
CA GLN A 127 -7.62 15.65 13.91
C GLN A 127 -6.30 16.05 14.56
N THR A 128 -5.62 15.06 15.16
CA THR A 128 -4.35 15.25 15.86
C THR A 128 -3.28 15.75 14.89
N HIS A 129 -3.03 15.02 13.81
CA HIS A 129 -2.11 15.43 12.75
C HIS A 129 -2.45 16.81 12.17
N MET A 130 -3.72 17.03 11.80
CA MET A 130 -4.16 18.33 11.24
C MET A 130 -4.04 19.50 12.21
N SER A 131 -3.91 19.24 13.52
CA SER A 131 -3.64 20.25 14.53
C SER A 131 -2.16 20.64 14.64
N ASN A 132 -1.26 19.76 14.21
CA ASN A 132 0.19 19.90 14.35
C ASN A 132 0.90 20.22 13.02
N ALA A 133 0.14 20.36 11.93
CA ALA A 133 0.68 20.72 10.62
C ALA A 133 1.52 22.01 10.67
N ASP A 134 2.72 21.96 10.05
CA ASP A 134 3.67 23.08 9.96
C ASP A 134 3.05 24.38 9.39
N VAL A 135 2.03 24.25 8.55
CA VAL A 135 1.25 25.39 8.05
C VAL A 135 -0.04 25.47 8.85
N PRO A 136 -0.40 26.64 9.44
CA PRO A 136 -1.62 26.78 10.23
C PRO A 136 -2.85 26.29 9.46
N PHE A 137 -3.32 25.08 9.79
CA PHE A 137 -4.53 24.53 9.22
C PHE A 137 -5.69 24.81 10.14
N LYS A 138 -6.59 25.70 9.71
CA LYS A 138 -7.81 25.97 10.45
C LYS A 138 -8.83 24.88 10.14
N LYS A 139 -9.06 23.98 11.11
CA LYS A 139 -10.18 23.02 11.08
C LYS A 139 -11.51 23.79 11.14
N THR A 140 -12.06 24.10 9.97
CA THR A 140 -13.38 24.76 9.84
C THR A 140 -14.50 23.74 9.97
N LYS A 141 -15.75 24.18 10.13
CA LYS A 141 -16.92 23.29 10.06
C LYS A 141 -16.94 22.43 8.78
N HIS A 142 -16.44 23.00 7.66
CA HIS A 142 -16.38 22.31 6.39
C HIS A 142 -15.45 21.08 6.43
N TRP A 143 -14.30 21.17 7.10
CA TRP A 143 -13.36 20.05 7.22
C TRP A 143 -13.98 18.80 7.90
N TYR A 144 -14.88 19.01 8.87
CA TYR A 144 -15.57 17.93 9.57
C TYR A 144 -16.65 17.23 8.73
N VAL A 145 -17.02 17.78 7.58
CA VAL A 145 -18.06 17.23 6.68
C VAL A 145 -17.55 16.98 5.26
N THR A 146 -16.32 17.37 4.96
CA THR A 146 -15.70 17.20 3.65
C THR A 146 -14.25 16.74 3.85
N PRO A 147 -13.94 15.46 3.58
CA PRO A 147 -12.61 14.92 3.80
C PRO A 147 -11.66 15.46 2.71
N PRO A 148 -10.65 16.30 3.06
CA PRO A 148 -9.73 16.84 2.07
C PRO A 148 -8.77 15.74 1.59
N TYR A 149 -8.43 15.75 0.31
CA TYR A 149 -7.41 14.88 -0.27
C TYR A 149 -6.67 15.56 -1.42
N TYR A 150 -5.52 15.01 -1.79
CA TYR A 150 -4.84 15.33 -3.04
C TYR A 150 -4.67 14.07 -3.90
N LYS A 151 -4.46 14.26 -5.21
CA LYS A 151 -4.11 13.16 -6.13
C LYS A 151 -2.60 12.95 -6.07
N GLY A 152 -2.19 11.79 -5.58
CA GLY A 152 -0.79 11.39 -5.51
C GLY A 152 -0.31 10.76 -6.82
N ASN A 153 1.01 10.63 -6.97
CA ASN A 153 1.59 9.95 -8.11
C ASN A 153 1.49 8.42 -7.94
N CYS A 154 0.66 7.75 -8.73
CA CYS A 154 0.51 6.29 -8.65
C CYS A 154 1.72 5.53 -9.22
N ASP A 155 2.64 6.21 -9.93
CA ASP A 155 3.84 5.59 -10.49
C ASP A 155 5.03 5.55 -9.50
N THR A 156 4.89 6.13 -8.31
CA THR A 156 5.94 6.18 -7.28
C THR A 156 5.78 5.12 -6.20
N ILE A 157 4.84 4.18 -6.36
CA ILE A 157 4.67 3.06 -5.43
C ILE A 157 5.94 2.22 -5.38
N THR A 158 6.39 1.93 -4.16
CA THR A 158 7.54 1.06 -3.88
C THR A 158 7.14 -0.04 -2.89
N GLY A 159 7.84 -1.18 -2.95
CA GLY A 159 7.57 -2.34 -2.11
C GLY A 159 8.00 -2.16 -0.65
N PRO A 160 7.63 -3.13 0.21
CA PRO A 160 7.85 -3.06 1.66
C PRO A 160 9.31 -3.18 2.11
N GLU A 161 10.22 -3.49 1.19
CA GLU A 161 11.66 -3.66 1.44
C GLU A 161 12.51 -2.74 0.57
N GLU A 162 11.86 -1.89 -0.24
CA GLU A 162 12.58 -0.96 -1.10
C GLU A 162 12.97 0.28 -0.30
N PRO A 163 14.19 0.81 -0.50
CA PRO A 163 14.68 1.93 0.29
C PRO A 163 13.92 3.21 -0.05
N VAL A 164 13.81 4.10 0.94
CA VAL A 164 13.30 5.46 0.74
C VAL A 164 14.48 6.37 0.37
N PRO A 165 14.50 6.97 -0.83
CA PRO A 165 15.52 7.94 -1.17
C PRO A 165 15.29 9.23 -0.39
N PHE A 166 16.36 9.75 0.19
CA PHE A 166 16.44 11.04 0.86
C PHE A 166 16.73 12.12 -0.20
N PRO A 167 15.76 12.93 -0.65
CA PRO A 167 15.97 13.83 -1.78
C PRO A 167 16.99 14.93 -1.47
N TYR A 168 17.80 15.31 -2.46
CA TYR A 168 18.92 16.24 -2.29
C TYR A 168 18.53 17.67 -1.80
N TYR A 169 17.26 18.04 -1.93
CA TYR A 169 16.77 19.39 -1.66
C TYR A 169 16.12 19.56 -0.28
N THR A 170 16.02 18.50 0.52
CA THR A 170 15.40 18.52 1.85
C THR A 170 16.46 18.26 2.91
N GLU A 171 16.28 18.81 4.11
CA GLU A 171 16.96 18.35 5.34
C GLU A 171 15.96 17.75 6.34
N ARG A 172 14.67 17.95 6.08
CA ARG A 172 13.54 17.48 6.92
C ARG A 172 12.68 16.49 6.15
N LEU A 173 13.25 15.32 5.81
CA LEU A 173 12.49 14.17 5.32
C LEU A 173 11.57 13.67 6.42
N ASP A 174 10.32 13.36 6.09
CA ASP A 174 9.31 12.84 6.99
C ASP A 174 8.67 11.59 6.38
N LEU A 175 8.42 10.55 7.17
CA LEU A 175 7.65 9.37 6.78
C LEU A 175 6.33 9.35 7.55
N GLU A 176 5.23 9.41 6.83
CA GLU A 176 3.88 9.47 7.36
C GLU A 176 3.25 8.08 7.38
N LEU A 177 2.92 7.54 8.56
CA LEU A 177 2.26 6.24 8.69
C LEU A 177 0.75 6.36 8.48
N GLU A 178 0.24 5.62 7.50
CA GLU A 178 -1.17 5.63 7.12
C GLU A 178 -1.75 4.24 6.86
N LEU A 179 -3.09 4.18 6.90
CA LEU A 179 -3.83 3.02 6.44
C LEU A 179 -4.16 3.20 4.95
N GLY A 180 -3.62 2.33 4.11
CA GLY A 180 -3.99 2.26 2.70
C GLY A 180 -5.26 1.45 2.52
N ILE A 181 -6.28 2.02 1.91
CA ILE A 181 -7.54 1.36 1.51
C ILE A 181 -7.42 0.94 0.04
N ILE A 182 -7.66 -0.33 -0.24
CA ILE A 182 -7.57 -0.89 -1.59
C ILE A 182 -8.98 -1.11 -2.13
N VAL A 183 -9.30 -0.45 -3.25
CA VAL A 183 -10.59 -0.63 -3.93
C VAL A 183 -10.60 -1.98 -4.66
N GLY A 184 -11.66 -2.76 -4.44
CA GLY A 184 -11.84 -4.09 -5.05
C GLY A 184 -12.84 -4.14 -6.19
N LYS A 185 -13.76 -3.18 -6.28
CA LYS A 185 -14.83 -3.16 -7.29
C LYS A 185 -14.93 -1.80 -7.96
N LYS A 186 -15.23 -1.83 -9.27
CA LYS A 186 -15.51 -0.62 -10.04
C LYS A 186 -16.82 0.00 -9.55
N GLY A 187 -16.84 1.29 -9.27
CA GLY A 187 -18.04 2.00 -8.81
C GLY A 187 -18.02 3.49 -9.13
N THR A 188 -19.18 4.13 -9.11
CA THR A 188 -19.36 5.59 -9.30
C THR A 188 -20.66 5.98 -8.61
N ASN A 189 -20.68 7.15 -7.96
CA ASN A 189 -21.80 7.69 -7.20
C ASN A 189 -22.33 6.70 -6.15
N LEU A 190 -21.41 6.06 -5.42
CA LEU A 190 -21.76 5.05 -4.43
C LEU A 190 -22.36 5.72 -3.19
N THR A 191 -23.40 5.10 -2.64
CA THR A 191 -23.79 5.35 -1.25
C THR A 191 -22.73 4.82 -0.29
N ILE A 192 -22.77 5.25 0.98
CA ILE A 192 -21.84 4.75 2.02
C ILE A 192 -21.95 3.24 2.19
N ASP A 193 -23.17 2.67 2.12
CA ASP A 193 -23.36 1.24 2.27
C ASP A 193 -22.83 0.46 1.06
N GLU A 194 -23.04 0.94 -0.17
CA GLU A 194 -22.43 0.35 -1.36
C GLU A 194 -20.91 0.46 -1.33
N ALA A 195 -20.36 1.57 -0.84
CA ALA A 195 -18.92 1.79 -0.76
C ALA A 195 -18.21 0.74 0.12
N LYS A 196 -18.87 0.23 1.18
CA LYS A 196 -18.33 -0.88 2.00
C LYS A 196 -18.01 -2.11 1.17
N ASP A 197 -18.92 -2.48 0.27
CA ASP A 197 -18.78 -3.64 -0.61
C ASP A 197 -17.71 -3.45 -1.70
N HIS A 198 -17.20 -2.24 -1.88
CA HIS A 198 -16.15 -1.90 -2.83
C HIS A 198 -14.75 -1.91 -2.22
N ILE A 199 -14.62 -2.07 -0.90
CA ILE A 199 -13.32 -2.16 -0.22
C ILE A 199 -12.83 -3.61 -0.27
N ALA A 200 -11.72 -3.85 -0.98
CA ALA A 200 -11.09 -5.17 -1.00
C ALA A 200 -10.41 -5.48 0.34
N GLY A 201 -9.79 -4.46 0.93
CA GLY A 201 -8.99 -4.63 2.13
C GLY A 201 -8.08 -3.45 2.39
N TYR A 202 -7.12 -3.69 3.28
CA TYR A 202 -6.25 -2.67 3.83
C TYR A 202 -4.78 -3.10 3.76
N THR A 203 -3.89 -2.11 3.78
CA THR A 203 -2.43 -2.28 3.81
C THR A 203 -1.78 -1.13 4.57
N ILE A 204 -0.47 -1.22 4.87
CA ILE A 204 0.29 -0.06 5.34
C ILE A 204 0.64 0.77 4.13
N LEU A 205 0.39 2.07 4.21
CA LEU A 205 0.84 3.06 3.25
C LEU A 205 1.76 4.03 3.99
N ILE A 206 2.93 4.29 3.44
CA ILE A 206 3.81 5.35 3.91
C ILE A 206 3.76 6.48 2.89
N ASP A 207 3.54 7.72 3.36
CA ASP A 207 3.54 8.92 2.52
C ASP A 207 4.75 9.84 2.84
N PRO A 208 5.93 9.56 2.25
CA PRO A 208 7.13 10.36 2.45
C PRO A 208 6.95 11.82 2.03
N SER A 209 7.31 12.73 2.93
CA SER A 209 7.17 14.17 2.79
C SER A 209 8.49 14.90 3.00
N CYS A 210 8.88 15.76 2.07
CA CYS A 210 9.90 16.77 2.32
C CYS A 210 9.26 17.96 3.03
N ARG A 211 9.58 18.19 4.30
CA ARG A 211 8.99 19.29 5.09
C ARG A 211 9.60 20.66 4.74
N ASP A 212 10.75 20.67 4.08
CA ASP A 212 11.48 21.82 3.58
C ASP A 212 11.93 21.66 2.10
N GLY A 213 12.82 22.52 1.62
CA GLY A 213 13.34 22.50 0.26
C GLY A 213 12.45 23.21 -0.77
N TYR A 214 11.35 22.56 -1.17
CA TYR A 214 10.33 23.14 -2.06
C TYR A 214 9.17 23.70 -1.24
N LYS A 215 8.68 24.87 -1.63
CA LYS A 215 7.44 25.44 -1.07
C LYS A 215 6.24 24.60 -1.54
N ARG A 216 5.18 24.56 -0.73
CA ARG A 216 3.91 23.96 -1.17
C ARG A 216 3.35 24.76 -2.34
N GLU A 217 2.92 24.07 -3.38
CA GLU A 217 2.32 24.68 -4.55
C GLU A 217 0.80 24.78 -4.39
N PRO A 218 0.13 25.74 -5.07
CA PRO A 218 -1.34 25.86 -5.02
C PRO A 218 -2.10 24.61 -5.47
N PHE A 219 -1.47 23.74 -6.26
CA PHE A 219 -2.10 22.56 -6.86
C PHE A 219 -1.85 21.25 -6.09
N GLY A 220 -1.08 21.28 -5.00
CA GLY A 220 -0.79 20.09 -4.22
C GLY A 220 0.63 20.06 -3.66
N PRO A 221 1.01 18.94 -3.01
CA PRO A 221 2.34 18.77 -2.47
C PRO A 221 3.42 18.53 -3.54
N ASN A 222 3.08 17.97 -4.71
CA ASN A 222 3.95 17.79 -5.89
C ASN A 222 5.36 17.28 -5.50
N LYS A 223 6.41 18.07 -5.77
CA LYS A 223 7.81 17.72 -5.48
C LYS A 223 8.13 17.43 -4.03
N ARG A 224 7.22 17.74 -3.10
CA ARG A 224 7.39 17.38 -1.70
C ARG A 224 7.03 15.92 -1.40
N LYS A 225 6.34 15.21 -2.30
CA LYS A 225 5.88 13.81 -2.10
C LYS A 225 6.07 12.89 -3.33
N ASP A 226 6.27 13.43 -4.54
CA ASP A 226 6.38 12.66 -5.81
C ASP A 226 7.60 11.71 -5.95
N PHE A 227 8.41 11.49 -4.91
CA PHE A 227 9.68 10.76 -5.04
C PHE A 227 9.58 9.26 -4.69
N CYS A 228 8.69 8.87 -3.78
CA CYS A 228 8.36 7.47 -3.49
C CYS A 228 7.12 7.39 -2.59
N THR A 229 6.41 6.26 -2.64
CA THR A 229 5.29 5.95 -1.76
C THR A 229 5.33 4.45 -1.39
N PRO A 230 6.03 4.06 -0.32
CA PRO A 230 6.11 2.67 0.10
C PRO A 230 4.75 2.11 0.54
N MET A 231 4.46 0.87 0.17
CA MET A 231 3.19 0.21 0.51
C MET A 231 3.39 -1.29 0.77
N GLY A 232 2.76 -1.83 1.82
CA GLY A 232 2.81 -3.25 2.11
C GLY A 232 2.59 -3.64 3.58
N PRO A 233 3.13 -4.79 4.03
CA PRO A 233 3.73 -5.85 3.22
C PRO A 233 2.69 -6.68 2.44
N CYS A 234 1.40 -6.56 2.79
CA CYS A 234 0.33 -7.38 2.23
C CYS A 234 -0.98 -6.59 2.13
N LEU A 235 -1.94 -7.14 1.37
CA LEU A 235 -3.36 -6.79 1.45
C LEU A 235 -4.00 -7.71 2.48
N VAL A 236 -4.67 -7.17 3.48
CA VAL A 236 -5.57 -7.92 4.37
C VAL A 236 -7.00 -7.62 3.98
N THR A 237 -7.81 -8.65 3.69
CA THR A 237 -9.17 -8.42 3.22
C THR A 237 -10.03 -7.76 4.29
N SER A 238 -10.98 -6.92 3.86
CA SER A 238 -11.80 -6.08 4.73
C SER A 238 -12.65 -6.87 5.74
N ASP A 239 -13.00 -8.11 5.43
CA ASP A 239 -13.73 -9.02 6.34
C ASP A 239 -12.84 -9.67 7.40
N SER A 240 -11.51 -9.55 7.29
CA SER A 240 -10.54 -10.15 8.21
C SER A 240 -9.96 -9.16 9.22
N ILE A 241 -10.27 -7.87 9.12
CA ILE A 241 -9.75 -6.84 10.02
C ILE A 241 -10.70 -5.64 10.10
N ASP A 242 -10.91 -5.12 11.30
CA ASP A 242 -11.66 -3.87 11.53
C ASP A 242 -10.69 -2.68 11.50
N GLU A 243 -10.90 -1.76 10.56
CA GLU A 243 -10.06 -0.58 10.36
C GLU A 243 -10.15 0.44 11.49
N ARG A 244 -11.10 0.29 12.42
CA ARG A 244 -11.40 1.30 13.44
C ARG A 244 -10.43 1.35 14.59
N ASN A 245 -9.67 0.29 14.85
CA ASN A 245 -8.77 0.23 16.01
C ASN A 245 -7.57 -0.71 15.81
N ILE A 246 -6.82 -0.50 14.74
CA ILE A 246 -5.60 -1.25 14.44
C ILE A 246 -4.44 -0.60 15.20
N ALA A 247 -3.79 -1.33 16.11
CA ALA A 247 -2.61 -0.85 16.81
C ALA A 247 -1.46 -0.60 15.83
N CYS A 248 -0.78 0.53 16.00
CA CYS A 248 0.25 1.04 15.11
C CYS A 248 1.52 1.37 15.89
N ARG A 249 2.69 1.11 15.29
CA ARG A 249 4.00 1.45 15.87
C ARG A 249 5.00 1.88 14.79
N ILE A 250 5.83 2.86 15.12
CA ILE A 250 7.01 3.29 14.35
C ILE A 250 8.26 3.07 15.21
N GLU A 251 9.23 2.32 14.68
CA GLU A 251 10.53 2.09 15.31
C GLU A 251 11.64 2.55 14.36
N VAL A 252 12.70 3.15 14.90
CA VAL A 252 13.88 3.58 14.13
C VAL A 252 15.12 3.02 14.79
N ASP A 253 15.85 2.17 14.07
CA ASP A 253 17.03 1.45 14.58
C ASP A 253 16.80 0.78 15.95
N GLY A 254 15.57 0.29 16.18
CA GLY A 254 15.13 -0.37 17.42
C GLY A 254 14.58 0.56 18.51
N GLU A 255 14.58 1.88 18.32
CA GLU A 255 13.93 2.84 19.22
C GLU A 255 12.48 3.10 18.79
N THR A 256 11.52 2.88 19.68
CA THR A 256 10.13 3.28 19.45
C THR A 256 10.02 4.81 19.36
N TRP A 257 9.65 5.31 18.19
CA TRP A 257 9.39 6.72 17.97
C TRP A 257 7.94 7.09 18.27
N TRP A 258 6.99 6.22 17.93
CA TRP A 258 5.58 6.46 18.14
C TRP A 258 4.77 5.17 18.25
N GLU A 259 3.70 5.21 19.04
CA GLU A 259 2.66 4.19 19.13
C GLU A 259 1.28 4.86 19.15
N GLY A 260 0.30 4.20 18.53
CA GLY A 260 -1.08 4.66 18.52
C GLY A 260 -1.98 3.65 17.84
N ASN A 261 -3.11 4.10 17.27
CA ASN A 261 -4.00 3.22 16.53
C ASN A 261 -4.84 3.99 15.49
N THR A 262 -5.47 3.27 14.55
CA THR A 262 -6.34 3.86 13.51
C THR A 262 -7.67 4.42 14.03
N GLY A 263 -7.94 4.30 15.34
CA GLY A 263 -9.08 4.87 16.05
C GLY A 263 -8.81 6.25 16.66
N GLU A 264 -7.61 6.82 16.45
CA GLU A 264 -7.30 8.22 16.73
C GLU A 264 -8.38 9.16 16.17
N PRO A 265 -8.67 10.31 16.81
CA PRO A 265 -9.83 11.14 16.49
C PRO A 265 -9.92 11.53 15.00
N ARG A 266 -10.95 11.01 14.30
CA ARG A 266 -11.26 11.27 12.89
C ARG A 266 -12.76 11.29 12.63
N SER A 267 -13.18 11.98 11.57
CA SER A 267 -14.59 12.10 11.19
C SER A 267 -15.05 11.09 10.14
N PHE A 268 -14.10 10.40 9.50
CA PHE A 268 -14.35 9.59 8.31
C PHE A 268 -13.76 8.18 8.45
N TRP A 269 -14.46 7.21 7.87
CA TRP A 269 -14.08 5.79 7.82
C TRP A 269 -13.89 5.38 6.37
N ALA A 270 -13.39 4.18 6.11
CA ALA A 270 -13.00 3.78 4.76
C ALA A 270 -14.17 3.88 3.76
N GLU A 271 -15.37 3.48 4.18
CA GLU A 271 -16.60 3.58 3.39
C GLU A 271 -16.99 5.02 3.07
N HIS A 272 -16.73 5.97 3.98
CA HIS A 272 -16.96 7.38 3.75
C HIS A 272 -16.03 7.92 2.66
N LEU A 273 -14.75 7.51 2.69
CA LEU A 273 -13.75 7.97 1.73
C LEU A 273 -14.00 7.40 0.34
N VAL A 274 -14.32 6.09 0.24
CA VAL A 274 -14.65 5.46 -1.04
C VAL A 274 -15.92 6.06 -1.64
N ALA A 275 -16.98 6.28 -0.84
CA ALA A 275 -18.19 6.95 -1.30
C ALA A 275 -17.88 8.37 -1.81
N TYR A 276 -17.11 9.14 -1.04
CA TYR A 276 -16.73 10.51 -1.40
C TYR A 276 -15.89 10.58 -2.68
N VAL A 277 -14.87 9.72 -2.83
CA VAL A 277 -14.10 9.64 -4.08
C VAL A 277 -14.97 9.24 -5.25
N SER A 278 -15.98 8.39 -5.04
CA SER A 278 -16.83 7.94 -6.12
C SER A 278 -17.85 8.98 -6.61
N ASP A 279 -18.02 10.09 -5.90
CA ASP A 279 -18.97 11.15 -6.28
C ASP A 279 -18.50 11.85 -7.57
N ASN A 280 -19.20 11.59 -8.66
CA ASN A 280 -18.89 12.02 -10.03
C ASN A 280 -17.49 11.60 -10.54
N GLU A 281 -16.90 10.58 -9.92
CA GLU A 281 -15.61 9.99 -10.31
C GLU A 281 -15.68 8.46 -10.19
N THR A 282 -15.11 7.75 -11.16
CA THR A 282 -15.12 6.27 -11.12
C THR A 282 -13.92 5.75 -10.34
N VAL A 283 -14.18 4.94 -9.32
CA VAL A 283 -13.15 4.13 -8.65
C VAL A 283 -12.99 2.79 -9.38
N PHE A 284 -11.76 2.28 -9.45
CA PHE A 284 -11.44 1.03 -10.11
C PHE A 284 -10.76 0.01 -9.17
N PRO A 285 -10.90 -1.31 -9.44
CA PRO A 285 -10.14 -2.32 -8.70
C PRO A 285 -8.63 -2.05 -8.77
N GLY A 286 -7.99 -1.91 -7.61
CA GLY A 286 -6.58 -1.57 -7.45
C GLY A 286 -6.30 -0.08 -7.25
N ASP A 287 -7.31 0.81 -7.25
CA ASP A 287 -7.12 2.18 -6.78
C ASP A 287 -6.78 2.18 -5.27
N ILE A 288 -5.90 3.10 -4.89
CA ILE A 288 -5.43 3.27 -3.51
C ILE A 288 -5.97 4.57 -2.93
N ILE A 289 -6.50 4.49 -1.72
CA ILE A 289 -6.93 5.64 -0.92
C ILE A 289 -6.16 5.63 0.40
N GLY A 290 -5.30 6.63 0.62
CA GLY A 290 -4.63 6.86 1.90
C GLY A 290 -5.53 7.60 2.88
N THR A 291 -5.41 7.31 4.17
CA THR A 291 -6.21 8.00 5.20
C THR A 291 -5.64 9.38 5.57
N GLY A 292 -4.41 9.67 5.19
CA GLY A 292 -3.58 10.64 5.89
C GLY A 292 -2.92 10.04 7.13
N THR A 293 -1.87 10.71 7.58
CA THR A 293 -1.09 10.39 8.78
C THR A 293 -1.98 10.09 9.99
N ILE A 294 -1.81 8.91 10.59
CA ILE A 294 -2.55 8.48 11.78
C ILE A 294 -1.97 9.15 13.02
N GLY A 295 -2.81 9.89 13.78
CA GLY A 295 -2.43 10.41 15.09
C GLY A 295 -1.24 11.37 15.04
N LEU A 296 -0.12 10.97 15.66
CA LEU A 296 1.20 11.65 15.60
C LEU A 296 2.22 10.80 14.83
N GLY A 297 1.75 9.90 13.95
CA GLY A 297 2.55 8.90 13.24
C GLY A 297 3.44 9.46 12.13
N CYS A 298 4.04 10.64 12.34
CA CYS A 298 5.04 11.22 11.46
C CYS A 298 6.09 12.02 12.24
N SER A 299 7.22 12.26 11.59
CA SER A 299 8.42 12.97 12.08
C SER A 299 8.11 14.40 12.50
N MET A 300 7.28 15.10 11.71
CA MET A 300 6.87 16.48 12.00
C MET A 300 6.13 16.57 13.34
N ASP A 301 5.20 15.66 13.59
CA ASP A 301 4.33 15.67 14.78
C ASP A 301 5.09 15.34 16.07
N ILE A 302 6.10 14.47 16.01
CA ILE A 302 6.93 14.06 17.16
C ILE A 302 8.27 14.80 17.25
N HIS A 303 8.56 15.67 16.29
CA HIS A 303 9.80 16.43 16.16
C HIS A 303 11.09 15.59 16.14
N LYS A 304 11.06 14.41 15.50
CA LYS A 304 12.23 13.54 15.26
C LYS A 304 12.40 13.33 13.76
N TRP A 305 13.58 13.54 13.19
CA TRP A 305 13.82 13.53 11.74
C TRP A 305 14.72 12.35 11.33
N PRO A 306 14.26 11.46 10.43
CA PRO A 306 15.07 10.37 9.89
C PRO A 306 16.35 10.86 9.24
N GLN A 307 17.41 10.08 9.37
CA GLN A 307 18.72 10.34 8.77
C GLN A 307 19.09 9.25 7.76
N VAL A 308 19.92 9.59 6.80
CA VAL A 308 20.49 8.62 5.86
C VAL A 308 21.26 7.54 6.63
N GLY A 309 21.00 6.27 6.29
CA GLY A 309 21.59 5.09 6.91
C GLY A 309 20.72 4.45 8.00
N GLN A 310 19.65 5.11 8.44
CA GLN A 310 18.72 4.55 9.42
C GLN A 310 17.72 3.59 8.78
N ASN A 311 17.22 2.64 9.59
CA ASN A 311 16.10 1.78 9.21
C ASN A 311 14.86 2.15 10.04
N MET A 312 13.75 2.39 9.35
CA MET A 312 12.47 2.67 9.99
C MET A 312 11.51 1.50 9.77
N THR A 313 11.01 0.91 10.85
CA THR A 313 10.02 -0.16 10.83
C THR A 313 8.64 0.39 11.16
N PHE A 314 7.69 0.11 10.30
CA PHE A 314 6.28 0.47 10.47
C PHE A 314 5.48 -0.80 10.67
N THR A 315 4.70 -0.85 11.77
CA THR A 315 3.90 -2.02 12.12
C THR A 315 2.44 -1.63 12.29
N MET A 316 1.56 -2.44 11.72
CA MET A 316 0.12 -2.40 11.97
C MET A 316 -0.37 -3.80 12.35
N GLN A 317 -0.93 -3.92 13.55
CA GLN A 317 -1.42 -5.20 14.08
C GLN A 317 -2.41 -5.85 13.10
N GLY A 318 -2.24 -7.14 12.84
CA GLY A 318 -3.10 -7.87 11.91
C GLY A 318 -2.74 -7.66 10.44
N ILE A 319 -2.10 -6.55 10.04
CA ILE A 319 -1.57 -6.36 8.67
C ILE A 319 -0.17 -6.95 8.57
N GLY A 320 0.77 -6.43 9.35
CA GLY A 320 2.17 -6.86 9.36
C GLY A 320 3.12 -5.71 9.64
N SER A 321 4.37 -5.89 9.25
CA SER A 321 5.42 -4.88 9.39
C SER A 321 6.21 -4.74 8.10
N MET A 322 6.77 -3.56 7.87
CA MET A 322 7.71 -3.28 6.79
C MET A 322 8.84 -2.38 7.28
N THR A 323 10.07 -2.63 6.81
CA THR A 323 11.27 -1.91 7.23
C THR A 323 11.87 -1.21 6.02
N LEU A 324 12.02 0.11 6.14
CA LEU A 324 12.48 0.99 5.09
C LEU A 324 13.84 1.56 5.45
N ALA A 325 14.86 1.25 4.64
CA ALA A 325 16.17 1.86 4.75
C ALA A 325 16.13 3.27 4.14
N ILE A 326 16.59 4.26 4.88
CA ILE A 326 16.75 5.63 4.39
C ILE A 326 18.09 5.73 3.66
N VAL A 327 18.07 5.96 2.35
CA VAL A 327 19.28 6.02 1.53
C VAL A 327 19.48 7.40 0.96
N LYS A 328 20.73 7.78 0.68
CA LYS A 328 21.01 9.04 -0.01
C LYS A 328 20.36 9.00 -1.40
N GLY A 329 19.51 9.99 -1.71
CA GLY A 329 18.92 10.14 -3.04
C GLY A 329 19.93 10.65 -4.07
N ASP A 330 19.56 10.58 -5.35
CA ASP A 330 20.37 11.11 -6.45
C ASP A 330 20.63 12.61 -6.27
N GLU A 331 21.88 13.03 -6.47
CA GLU A 331 22.22 14.44 -6.65
C GLU A 331 21.79 14.88 -8.06
N ARG A 332 20.66 15.59 -8.17
CA ARG A 332 20.21 16.20 -9.42
C ARG A 332 20.24 17.71 -9.33
N VAL A 333 20.37 18.37 -10.48
CA VAL A 333 20.32 19.83 -10.59
C VAL A 333 18.96 20.34 -10.09
N ARG A 334 18.98 21.35 -9.23
CA ARG A 334 17.78 22.08 -8.81
C ARG A 334 17.29 22.91 -9.98
N HIS A 335 16.39 22.33 -10.79
CA HIS A 335 16.01 22.93 -12.08
C HIS A 335 15.46 24.36 -11.96
N VAL A 336 14.82 24.74 -10.85
CA VAL A 336 14.28 26.09 -10.68
C VAL A 336 15.38 27.16 -10.66
N ASP A 337 16.53 26.84 -10.07
CA ASP A 337 17.69 27.74 -9.99
C ASP A 337 18.54 27.61 -11.27
N GLY A 338 18.02 28.10 -12.40
CA GLY A 338 18.76 28.11 -13.67
C GLY A 338 18.00 27.66 -14.92
N MET A 339 16.66 27.53 -14.86
CA MET A 339 15.86 27.40 -16.07
C MET A 339 16.05 28.63 -16.97
N SER A 340 16.62 28.43 -18.16
CA SER A 340 16.78 29.49 -19.16
C SER A 340 15.43 29.88 -19.77
N GLY A 341 15.22 31.17 -20.02
CA GLY A 341 14.01 31.67 -20.69
C GLY A 341 12.81 31.88 -19.76
N LEU A 342 13.02 31.84 -18.44
CA LEU A 342 12.01 32.26 -17.48
C LEU A 342 11.70 33.76 -17.66
N LEU A 343 10.42 34.10 -17.48
CA LEU A 343 10.01 35.49 -17.40
C LEU A 343 10.52 36.09 -16.09
N GLU A 344 10.94 37.35 -16.13
CA GLU A 344 11.19 38.11 -14.91
C GLU A 344 9.88 38.32 -14.16
N TYR A 345 9.93 38.21 -12.83
CA TYR A 345 8.77 38.49 -12.00
C TYR A 345 8.34 39.95 -12.22
N PRO A 346 7.15 40.20 -12.74
CA PRO A 346 6.83 41.52 -13.27
C PRO A 346 6.30 42.49 -12.20
N GLY A 347 6.37 42.11 -10.91
CA GLY A 347 5.87 42.87 -9.77
C GLY A 347 4.50 42.41 -9.29
N GLU A 348 4.03 42.96 -8.17
CA GLU A 348 2.72 42.64 -7.56
C GLU A 348 1.54 43.36 -8.23
N ASP A 349 1.81 44.33 -9.12
CA ASP A 349 0.81 45.28 -9.66
C ASP A 349 0.16 44.85 -11.00
N ILE A 350 0.11 43.55 -11.33
CA ILE A 350 -0.44 43.03 -12.61
C ILE A 350 -1.74 42.25 -12.43
#